data_AF-A0A6A9T595-F1
#
_entry.id   AF-A0A6A9T595-F1
#
_cell.length_a   1.000
_cell.length_b   1.000
_cell.length_c   1.000
_cell.angle_alpha   90.00
_cell.angle_beta   90.00
_cell.angle_gamma   90.00
#
_symmetry.space_group_name_H-M   'P 1'
#
loop_
_entity.id
_entity.type
_entity.pdbx_description
1 polymer ?
#
loop_
_entity_poly.entity_id
_entity_poly.type
_entity_poly.pdbx_seq_one_letter_code
_entity_poly.pdbx_strand_id
1 'polypeptide(L)' 'MAAEGQSRSVRLPEHVIARVEDRLPRTEWDEPEEYITYVMEEVLYRVEQETDDEEFEGVDEQEVEDRLKSLGYLNE' A
#
# COMPACT_ATOMS: atom_id res chain seq x y z
N MET A 1 10.26 -8.18 -13.44
CA MET A 1 10.25 -8.85 -12.12
C MET A 1 11.45 -8.37 -11.35
N ALA A 2 11.26 -7.51 -10.34
CA ALA A 2 12.34 -7.19 -9.41
C ALA A 2 12.78 -8.51 -8.77
N ALA A 3 14.09 -8.77 -8.78
CA ALA A 3 14.61 -10.03 -8.27
C ALA A 3 14.32 -10.14 -6.78
N GLU A 4 13.59 -11.18 -6.40
CA GLU A 4 13.34 -11.57 -5.02
C GLU A 4 14.70 -11.67 -4.29
N GLY A 5 14.94 -10.78 -3.33
CA GLY A 5 16.15 -10.77 -2.48
C GLY A 5 17.23 -9.73 -2.80
N GLN A 6 17.02 -8.78 -3.71
CA GLN A 6 17.99 -7.68 -3.91
C GLN A 6 17.61 -6.42 -3.12
N SER A 7 18.33 -6.13 -2.04
CA SER A 7 18.23 -4.86 -1.30
C SER A 7 19.32 -3.86 -1.75
N ARG A 8 19.04 -2.57 -1.60
CA ARG A 8 20.00 -1.47 -1.80
C ARG A 8 19.98 -0.57 -0.58
N SER A 9 21.16 -0.11 -0.16
CA SER A 9 21.26 0.81 0.97
C SER A 9 20.90 2.25 0.56
N VAL A 10 20.05 2.89 1.37
CA VAL A 10 19.72 4.31 1.27
C VAL A 10 20.10 5.00 2.57
N ARG A 11 20.51 6.28 2.49
CA ARG A 11 20.81 7.08 3.69
C ARG A 11 19.57 7.87 4.09
N LEU A 12 19.09 7.64 5.31
CA LEU A 12 18.01 8.39 5.92
C LEU A 12 18.55 9.31 7.01
N PRO A 13 17.91 10.48 7.26
CA PRO A 13 18.27 11.33 8.38
C PRO A 13 18.09 10.61 9.73
N GLU A 14 18.99 10.86 10.69
CA GLU A 14 18.95 10.21 12.01
C GLU A 14 17.61 10.41 12.74
N HIS A 15 16.99 11.59 12.61
CA HIS A 15 15.70 11.86 13.24
C HIS A 15 14.55 10.98 12.70
N VAL A 16 14.66 10.52 11.44
CA VAL A 16 13.68 9.59 10.86
C VAL A 16 13.90 8.21 11.46
N ILE A 17 15.15 7.73 11.49
CA ILE A 17 15.51 6.43 12.07
C ILE A 17 15.09 6.36 13.54
N ALA A 18 15.40 7.38 14.35
CA ALA A 18 15.02 7.42 15.76
C ALA A 18 13.49 7.32 15.97
N ARG A 19 12.69 7.89 15.06
CA ARG A 19 11.24 7.81 15.12
C ARG A 19 10.70 6.43 14.71
N VAL A 20 11.37 5.78 13.77
CA VAL A 20 11.09 4.38 13.39
C VAL A 20 11.37 3.48 14.59
N GLU A 21 12.54 3.60 15.21
CA GLU A 21 12.95 2.80 16.37
C GLU A 21 12.05 3.01 17.59
N ASP A 22 11.63 4.25 17.90
CA ASP A 22 10.70 4.52 19.01
C ASP A 22 9.32 3.88 18.79
N ARG A 23 8.90 3.75 17.53
CA ARG A 23 7.61 3.18 17.16
C ARG A 23 7.64 1.66 16.99
N LEU A 24 8.78 1.08 16.62
CA LEU A 24 8.97 -0.34 16.33
C LEU A 24 8.38 -1.28 17.40
N PRO A 25 8.56 -1.04 18.73
CA PRO A 25 7.98 -1.90 19.77
C PRO A 25 6.45 -1.93 19.82
N ARG A 26 5.77 -1.06 19.08
CA ARG A 26 4.30 -0.97 18.99
C ARG A 26 3.78 -1.55 17.68
N THR A 27 4.62 -2.25 16.94
CA THR A 27 4.32 -2.84 15.64
C THR A 27 4.55 -4.35 15.67
N GLU A 28 4.27 -5.02 14.56
CA GLU A 28 4.49 -6.46 14.41
C GLU A 28 5.90 -6.84 13.93
N TRP A 29 6.74 -5.85 13.60
CA TRP A 29 8.09 -6.07 13.08
C TRP A 29 9.15 -6.04 14.17
N ASP A 30 10.16 -6.89 14.02
CA ASP A 30 11.32 -6.97 14.90
C ASP A 30 12.50 -6.12 14.41
N GLU A 31 12.59 -5.89 13.08
CA GLU A 31 13.67 -5.12 12.47
C GLU A 31 13.19 -3.79 11.87
N PRO A 32 13.94 -2.67 12.04
CA PRO A 32 13.59 -1.38 11.46
C PRO A 32 13.45 -1.41 9.94
N GLU A 33 14.24 -2.24 9.25
CA GLU A 33 14.21 -2.36 7.79
C GLU A 33 12.89 -2.92 7.27
N GLU A 34 12.31 -3.91 7.95
CA GLU A 34 11.01 -4.48 7.59
C GLU A 34 9.91 -3.44 7.77
N TYR A 35 9.94 -2.72 8.90
CA TYR A 35 8.95 -1.68 9.17
C TYR A 35 9.04 -0.52 8.17
N ILE A 36 10.27 -0.07 7.85
CA ILE A 36 10.49 0.98 6.85
C ILE A 36 10.00 0.52 5.49
N THR A 37 10.29 -0.71 5.10
CA THR A 37 9.87 -1.27 3.80
C THR A 37 8.34 -1.25 3.69
N TYR A 38 7.64 -1.80 4.68
CA TYR A 38 6.18 -1.81 4.71
C TYR A 38 5.59 -0.39 4.60
N VAL A 39 6.08 0.57 5.39
CA VAL A 39 5.58 1.95 5.36
C VAL A 39 5.83 2.60 4.00
N MET A 40 6.98 2.36 3.39
CA MET A 40 7.30 2.91 2.07
C MET A 40 6.44 2.28 0.97
N GLU A 41 6.19 0.97 1.02
CA GLU A 41 5.29 0.29 0.08
C GLU A 41 3.85 0.80 0.19
N GLU A 42 3.34 1.01 1.41
CA GLU A 42 2.01 1.59 1.63
C GLU A 42 1.89 3.02 1.09
N VAL A 43 2.93 3.84 1.25
CA VAL A 43 2.94 5.22 0.74
C VAL A 43 3.02 5.21 -0.79
N LEU A 44 3.88 4.37 -1.36
CA LEU A 44 4.01 4.23 -2.82
C LEU A 44 2.70 3.75 -3.43
N TYR A 45 2.07 2.72 -2.85
CA TYR A 45 0.77 2.22 -3.31
C TYR A 45 -0.29 3.33 -3.36
N ARG A 46 -0.37 4.19 -2.33
CA ARG A 46 -1.34 5.29 -2.32
C ARG A 46 -1.02 6.34 -3.38
N VAL A 47 0.25 6.71 -3.53
CA VAL A 47 0.67 7.68 -4.54
C VAL A 47 0.42 7.14 -5.94
N GLU A 48 0.76 5.87 -6.19
CA GLU A 48 0.52 5.18 -7.45
C GLU A 48 -0.98 5.11 -7.72
N GLN A 49 -1.81 4.65 -6.79
CA GLN A 49 -3.27 4.69 -6.94
C GLN A 49 -3.81 6.08 -7.27
N GLU A 50 -3.39 7.14 -6.55
CA GLU A 50 -3.83 8.51 -6.82
C GLU A 50 -3.36 9.06 -8.18
N THR A 51 -2.28 8.52 -8.75
CA THR A 51 -1.71 8.94 -10.04
C THR A 51 -2.23 8.07 -11.20
N ASP A 52 -2.42 6.77 -10.93
CA ASP A 52 -3.10 5.80 -11.78
C ASP A 52 -4.62 5.95 -11.71
N ASP A 53 -5.20 6.82 -10.88
CA ASP A 53 -6.60 7.28 -11.01
C ASP A 53 -6.83 8.15 -12.29
N GLU A 54 -5.77 8.42 -13.08
CA GLU A 54 -5.90 8.79 -14.50
C GLU A 54 -6.02 7.56 -15.45
N GLU A 55 -5.67 6.34 -15.00
CA GLU A 55 -5.75 5.04 -15.71
C GLU A 55 -6.65 3.99 -14.99
N PHE A 56 -7.32 4.34 -13.89
CA PHE A 56 -8.43 3.56 -13.35
C PHE A 56 -9.60 3.88 -14.27
N GLU A 57 -9.71 3.14 -15.39
CA GLU A 57 -10.97 2.96 -16.10
C GLU A 57 -11.99 2.59 -15.03
N GLY A 58 -12.74 3.60 -14.57
CA GLY A 58 -13.65 3.50 -13.45
C GLY A 58 -14.49 2.26 -13.68
N VAL A 59 -14.46 1.33 -12.73
CA VAL A 59 -15.27 0.12 -12.80
C VAL A 59 -16.68 0.59 -13.11
N ASP A 60 -17.14 0.26 -14.31
CA ASP A 60 -18.35 0.82 -14.90
C ASP A 60 -19.47 0.57 -13.88
N GLU A 61 -20.09 1.63 -13.37
CA GLU A 61 -21.03 1.55 -12.24
C GLU A 61 -22.16 0.54 -12.55
N GLN A 62 -22.44 0.35 -13.83
CA GLN A 62 -23.34 -0.64 -14.42
C GLN A 62 -22.89 -2.09 -14.20
N GLU A 63 -21.60 -2.41 -14.34
CA GLU A 63 -21.06 -3.76 -14.10
C GLU A 63 -21.12 -4.12 -12.61
N VAL A 64 -20.85 -3.15 -11.74
CA VAL A 64 -20.99 -3.29 -10.29
C VAL A 64 -22.46 -3.53 -9.92
N GLU A 65 -23.37 -2.75 -10.50
CA GLU A 65 -24.81 -2.86 -10.27
C GLU A 65 -25.35 -4.24 -10.71
N ASP A 66 -24.98 -4.71 -11.90
CA ASP A 66 -25.41 -6.02 -12.41
C ASP A 66 -24.88 -7.18 -11.55
N ARG A 67 -23.63 -7.09 -11.08
CA ARG A 67 -23.07 -8.08 -10.15
C ARG A 67 -23.79 -8.08 -8.81
N LEU A 68 -24.11 -6.90 -8.26
CA LEU A 68 -24.83 -6.77 -7.00
C LEU A 68 -26.27 -7.28 -7.09
N LYS A 69 -26.97 -7.04 -8.21
CA LYS A 69 -28.28 -7.63 -8.51
C LYS A 69 -28.21 -9.15 -8.61
N SER A 70 -27.22 -9.69 -9.33
CA SER A 70 -27.03 -11.14 -9.47
C SER A 70 -26.80 -11.85 -8.14
N LEU A 71 -26.12 -11.18 -7.21
CA LEU A 71 -25.87 -11.67 -5.86
C LEU A 71 -27.03 -11.41 -4.87
N GLY A 72 -28.10 -10.73 -5.31
CA GLY A 72 -29.30 -10.45 -4.52
C GLY A 72 -29.15 -9.33 -3.49
N TYR A 73 -28.08 -8.53 -3.59
CA TYR A 73 -27.84 -7.38 -2.71
C TYR A 73 -28.62 -6.13 -3.13
N LEU A 74 -29.01 -6.04 -4.40
CA LEU A 74 -29.90 -5.01 -4.91
C LEU A 74 -31.21 -5.66 -5.35
N ASN A 75 -32.32 -5.17 -4.80
CA ASN A 75 -33.66 -5.47 -5.28
C ASN A 75 -34.23 -4.13 -5.81
N GLU A 76 -34.82 -4.16 -7.01
CA GLU A 76 -35.36 -2.99 -7.74
C GLU A 76 -36.25 -2.06 -6.91
#